data_AF-A0A1B9KR14-F1
#
_entry.id   AF-A0A1B9KR14-F1
#
_cell.length_a   1.000
_cell.length_b   1.000
_cell.length_c   1.000
_cell.angle_alpha   90.00
_cell.angle_beta   90.00
_cell.angle_gamma   90.00
#
_symmetry.space_group_name_H-M   'P 1'
#
loop_
_entity.id
_entity.type
_entity.pdbx_description
1 polymer ?
#
loop_
_entity_poly.entity_id
_entity_poly.type
_entity_poly.pdbx_seq_one_letter_code
_entity_poly.pdbx_strand_id
1 'polypeptide(L)'
;MTNSRIALLHPEIRQNAVDFINDVEEQFGIQLRVTTGLRTIDEQNRLYKQGRTTSGNIVTWVRGGYSYHNYGLAIDVIEIKDKKVNWDENVLIRISSVGIRNGFSWGGNWKKQKDYPHFEITFGYKASELLEKYNKGELDNEGYIIFD
;
A
#
# COMPACT_ATOMS: atom_id res chain seq x y z
N MET A 1 -1.88 12.85 8.98
CA MET A 1 -0.96 11.78 8.54
C MET A 1 -1.64 10.76 7.63
N THR A 2 -2.77 10.16 8.03
CA THR A 2 -3.57 9.29 7.12
C THR A 2 -4.02 10.05 5.86
N ASN A 3 -4.77 11.14 6.03
CA ASN A 3 -5.31 11.91 4.89
C ASN A 3 -4.21 12.44 3.96
N SER A 4 -3.08 12.89 4.50
CA SER A 4 -1.94 13.35 3.69
C SER A 4 -1.29 12.22 2.89
N ARG A 5 -1.31 10.97 3.37
CA ARG A 5 -0.83 9.81 2.60
C ARG A 5 -1.83 9.40 1.53
N ILE A 6 -3.12 9.41 1.84
CA ILE A 6 -4.19 9.15 0.87
C ILE A 6 -4.15 10.17 -0.26
N ALA A 7 -3.95 11.45 0.04
CA ALA A 7 -3.85 12.51 -0.96
C ALA A 7 -2.72 12.30 -1.98
N LEU A 8 -1.68 11.53 -1.63
CA LEU A 8 -0.56 11.22 -2.52
C LEU A 8 -0.75 9.90 -3.29
N LEU A 9 -1.79 9.12 -2.99
CA LEU A 9 -2.11 7.92 -3.77
C LEU A 9 -2.57 8.31 -5.17
N HIS A 10 -2.58 7.33 -6.07
CA HIS A 10 -3.17 7.47 -7.39
C HIS A 10 -4.63 7.93 -7.25
N PRO A 11 -5.10 8.96 -7.99
CA PRO A 11 -6.47 9.48 -7.90
C PRO A 11 -7.54 8.38 -7.91
N GLU A 12 -7.42 7.42 -8.84
CA GLU A 12 -8.30 6.26 -8.99
C GLU A 12 -8.49 5.36 -7.75
N ILE A 13 -7.60 5.42 -6.74
CA ILE A 13 -7.72 4.58 -5.53
C ILE A 13 -7.95 5.38 -4.24
N ARG A 14 -7.95 6.72 -4.31
CA ARG A 14 -8.07 7.57 -3.11
C ARG A 14 -9.39 7.32 -2.39
N GLN A 15 -10.49 7.22 -3.16
CA GLN A 15 -11.81 6.99 -2.58
C GLN A 15 -11.92 5.60 -1.94
N ASN A 16 -11.40 4.56 -2.60
CA ASN A 16 -11.34 3.21 -2.02
C ASN A 16 -10.62 3.19 -0.67
N ALA A 17 -9.51 3.92 -0.54
CA ALA A 17 -8.77 4.01 0.72
C ALA A 17 -9.56 4.75 1.81
N VAL A 18 -10.29 5.82 1.45
CA VAL A 18 -11.18 6.55 2.38
C VAL A 18 -12.31 5.66 2.86
N ASP A 19 -13.01 5.01 1.94
CA ASP A 19 -14.16 4.15 2.23
C ASP A 19 -13.73 2.96 3.09
N PHE A 20 -12.62 2.31 2.75
CA PHE A 20 -12.07 1.22 3.57
C PHE A 20 -11.83 1.63 5.03
N ILE A 21 -11.22 2.80 5.26
CA ILE A 21 -10.91 3.25 6.63
C ILE A 21 -12.19 3.57 7.40
N ASN A 22 -13.13 4.27 6.76
CA ASN A 22 -14.39 4.66 7.38
C ASN A 22 -15.27 3.44 7.67
N ASP A 23 -15.38 2.50 6.72
CA ASP A 23 -16.15 1.27 6.88
C ASP A 23 -15.63 0.40 8.03
N VAL A 24 -14.30 0.35 8.24
CA VAL A 24 -13.71 -0.38 9.36
C VAL A 24 -14.04 0.28 10.69
N GLU A 25 -14.00 1.61 10.76
CA GLU A 25 -14.38 2.36 11.97
C GLU A 25 -15.87 2.17 12.26
N GLU A 26 -16.74 2.27 11.25
CA GLU A 26 -18.18 2.08 11.39
C GLU A 26 -18.53 0.65 11.81
N GLN A 27 -17.95 -0.36 11.16
CA GLN A 27 -18.32 -1.76 11.39
C GLN A 27 -17.74 -2.34 12.69
N PHE A 28 -16.55 -1.89 13.10
CA PHE A 28 -15.83 -2.52 14.20
C PHE A 28 -15.40 -1.58 15.33
N GLY A 29 -15.58 -0.26 15.18
CA GLY A 29 -15.02 0.73 16.11
C GLY A 29 -13.49 0.76 16.11
N ILE A 30 -12.86 0.31 15.03
CA ILE A 30 -11.40 0.21 14.89
C ILE A 30 -10.89 1.41 14.11
N GLN A 31 -10.01 2.21 14.73
CA GLN A 31 -9.41 3.35 14.05
C GLN A 31 -8.16 2.94 13.30
N LEU A 32 -8.20 3.02 11.97
CA LEU A 32 -7.05 2.71 11.13
C LEU A 32 -6.17 3.93 10.86
N ARG A 33 -4.89 3.63 10.67
CA ARG A 33 -3.89 4.58 10.18
C ARG A 33 -3.18 3.98 8.98
N VAL A 34 -3.14 4.75 7.90
CA VAL A 34 -2.26 4.45 6.76
C VAL A 34 -0.82 4.72 7.19
N THR A 35 0.00 3.69 7.31
CA THR A 35 1.43 3.77 7.70
C THR A 35 2.31 4.06 6.49
N THR A 36 1.98 3.46 5.34
CA THR A 36 2.63 3.67 4.05
C THR A 36 1.58 3.91 2.97
N GLY A 37 1.82 4.87 2.07
CA GLY A 37 1.06 5.05 0.82
C GLY A 37 2.01 5.04 -0.37
N LEU A 38 2.09 6.16 -1.10
CA LEU A 38 3.12 6.36 -2.13
C LEU A 38 4.54 6.29 -1.53
N ARG A 39 5.44 5.60 -2.22
CA ARG A 39 6.88 5.51 -1.92
C ARG A 39 7.65 5.61 -3.23
N THR A 40 8.56 6.56 -3.38
CA THR A 40 9.35 6.73 -4.61
C THR A 40 10.20 5.48 -4.92
N ILE A 41 10.59 5.34 -6.20
CA ILE A 41 11.49 4.26 -6.65
C ILE A 41 12.82 4.29 -5.87
N ASP A 42 13.35 5.48 -5.59
CA ASP A 42 14.58 5.66 -4.83
C ASP A 42 14.44 5.24 -3.37
N GLU A 43 13.34 5.61 -2.71
CA GLU A 43 13.04 5.14 -1.35
C GLU A 43 12.92 3.62 -1.31
N GLN A 44 12.23 3.02 -2.29
CA GLN A 44 12.13 1.56 -2.39
C GLN A 44 13.50 0.91 -2.59
N ASN A 45 14.37 1.49 -3.42
CA ASN A 45 15.73 0.99 -3.59
C ASN A 45 16.56 1.09 -2.31
N ARG A 46 16.37 2.14 -1.50
CA ARG A 46 17.00 2.24 -0.17
C ARG A 46 16.50 1.14 0.76
N LEU A 47 15.19 0.90 0.83
CA LEU A 47 14.62 -0.19 1.64
C LEU A 47 15.10 -1.57 1.16
N TYR A 48 15.21 -1.78 -0.14
CA TYR A 48 15.74 -3.03 -0.69
C TYR A 48 17.20 -3.29 -0.29
N LYS A 49 18.02 -2.23 -0.15
CA LYS A 49 19.42 -2.36 0.32
C LYS A 49 19.52 -2.71 1.82
N GLN A 50 18.48 -2.44 2.61
CA GLN A 50 18.47 -2.72 4.06
C GLN A 50 18.53 -4.24 4.34
N GLY A 51 19.43 -4.64 5.24
CA GLY A 51 19.71 -6.04 5.56
C GLY A 51 20.39 -6.84 4.45
N ARG A 52 20.80 -6.17 3.35
CA ARG A 52 21.53 -6.78 2.23
C ARG A 52 22.91 -6.15 2.06
N THR A 53 22.94 -4.85 1.76
CA THR A 53 24.17 -4.06 1.58
C THR A 53 24.30 -2.92 2.59
N THR A 54 23.28 -2.72 3.41
CA THR A 54 23.26 -1.79 4.55
C THR A 54 22.69 -2.52 5.76
N SER A 55 22.97 -2.05 6.98
CA SER A 55 22.51 -2.69 8.22
C SER A 55 21.00 -2.60 8.41
N GLY A 56 20.44 -3.45 9.27
CA GLY A 56 19.01 -3.52 9.60
C GLY A 56 18.34 -4.79 9.10
N ASN A 57 17.05 -4.96 9.43
CA ASN A 57 16.28 -6.11 8.97
C ASN A 57 15.87 -5.95 7.51
N ILE A 58 15.71 -7.06 6.79
CA ILE A 58 15.09 -7.05 5.45
C ILE A 58 13.61 -6.70 5.63
N VAL A 59 13.19 -5.57 5.07
CA VAL A 59 11.80 -5.06 5.16
C VAL A 59 11.05 -5.10 3.82
N THR A 60 11.73 -5.48 2.74
CA THR A 60 11.12 -5.67 1.43
C THR A 60 11.92 -6.67 0.59
N TRP A 61 11.24 -7.35 -0.31
CA TRP A 61 11.80 -8.36 -1.21
C TRP A 61 11.95 -7.89 -2.66
N VAL A 62 11.41 -6.71 -2.97
CA VAL A 62 11.35 -6.15 -4.33
C VAL A 62 12.14 -4.85 -4.44
N ARG A 63 12.77 -4.64 -5.61
CA ARG A 63 13.52 -3.41 -5.94
C ARG A 63 12.57 -2.28 -6.28
N GLY A 64 13.10 -1.06 -6.39
CA GLY A 64 12.35 0.09 -6.91
C GLY A 64 11.75 -0.22 -8.28
N GLY A 65 10.48 0.17 -8.46
CA GLY A 65 9.68 -0.14 -9.65
C GLY A 65 8.90 -1.45 -9.55
N TYR A 66 9.18 -2.31 -8.58
CA TYR A 66 8.50 -3.60 -8.43
C TYR A 66 7.54 -3.65 -7.24
N SER A 67 7.30 -2.52 -6.57
CA SER A 67 6.27 -2.38 -5.52
C SER A 67 5.14 -1.48 -6.02
N TYR A 68 3.89 -1.86 -5.76
CA TYR A 68 2.73 -1.02 -6.09
C TYR A 68 2.69 0.30 -5.30
N HIS A 69 3.40 0.39 -4.16
CA HIS A 69 3.63 1.67 -3.49
C HIS A 69 4.40 2.66 -4.38
N ASN A 70 5.18 2.20 -5.37
CA ASN A 70 5.90 3.08 -6.30
C ASN A 70 4.99 3.86 -7.24
N TYR A 71 3.74 3.43 -7.38
CA TYR A 71 2.75 4.00 -8.27
C TYR A 71 1.56 4.60 -7.52
N GLY A 72 1.63 4.67 -6.18
CA GLY A 72 0.53 5.13 -5.35
C GLY A 72 -0.68 4.20 -5.37
N LEU A 73 -0.45 2.90 -5.62
CA LEU A 73 -1.48 1.87 -5.82
C LEU A 73 -1.62 0.90 -4.64
N ALA A 74 -0.90 1.15 -3.56
CA ALA A 74 -0.96 0.33 -2.36
C ALA A 74 -0.92 1.18 -1.08
N ILE A 75 -1.51 0.63 -0.03
CA ILE A 75 -1.49 1.17 1.33
C ILE A 75 -1.13 0.08 2.32
N ASP A 76 -0.32 0.45 3.31
CA ASP A 76 -0.19 -0.32 4.55
C ASP A 76 -1.07 0.32 5.60
N VAL A 77 -1.88 -0.47 6.30
CA VAL A 77 -2.73 0.01 7.40
C VAL A 77 -2.43 -0.70 8.71
N ILE A 78 -2.66 0.01 9.82
CA ILE A 78 -2.54 -0.54 11.17
C ILE A 78 -3.59 0.09 12.08
N GLU A 79 -4.05 -0.64 13.09
CA GLU A 79 -4.93 -0.07 14.12
C GLU A 79 -4.16 0.91 15.02
N ILE A 80 -4.82 2.01 15.38
CA ILE A 80 -4.43 2.87 16.49
C ILE A 80 -5.41 2.67 17.63
N LYS A 81 -4.91 2.16 18.76
CA LYS A 81 -5.66 1.95 19.99
C LYS A 81 -4.99 2.72 21.12
N ASP A 82 -5.75 3.54 21.84
CA ASP A 82 -5.25 4.41 22.92
C ASP A 82 -4.04 5.26 22.49
N LYS A 83 -4.11 5.82 21.27
CA LYS A 83 -3.05 6.63 20.61
C LYS A 83 -1.75 5.86 20.32
N LYS A 84 -1.72 4.54 20.49
CA LYS A 84 -0.58 3.67 20.19
C LYS A 84 -0.90 2.77 19.00
N VAL A 85 0.16 2.35 18.31
CA VAL A 85 0.04 1.37 17.22
C VAL A 85 -0.25 0.00 17.83
N ASN A 86 -1.28 -0.68 17.34
CA ASN A 86 -1.57 -2.06 17.68
C ASN A 86 -1.12 -2.98 16.53
N TRP A 87 -0.14 -3.84 16.79
CA TRP A 87 0.42 -4.78 15.82
C TRP A 87 -0.23 -6.18 15.87
N ASP A 88 -1.40 -6.32 16.49
CA ASP A 88 -2.15 -7.58 16.52
C ASP A 88 -2.62 -7.98 15.11
N GLU A 89 -2.02 -9.03 14.58
CA GLU A 89 -2.35 -9.58 13.26
C GLU A 89 -3.82 -10.00 13.16
N ASN A 90 -4.48 -10.38 14.26
CA ASN A 90 -5.90 -10.74 14.24
C ASN A 90 -6.78 -9.56 13.84
N VAL A 91 -6.37 -8.33 14.16
CA VAL A 91 -7.07 -7.12 13.73
C VAL A 91 -6.94 -6.95 12.21
N LEU A 92 -5.73 -7.12 11.67
CA LEU A 92 -5.46 -7.05 10.24
C LEU A 92 -6.25 -8.12 9.46
N ILE A 93 -6.30 -9.34 9.98
CA ILE A 93 -7.12 -10.42 9.43
C ILE A 93 -8.61 -10.05 9.47
N ARG A 94 -9.10 -9.49 10.59
CA ARG A 94 -10.51 -9.11 10.76
C ARG A 94 -10.94 -8.03 9.76
N ILE A 95 -10.11 -7.00 9.54
CA ILE A 95 -10.43 -5.89 8.63
C ILE A 95 -10.26 -6.27 7.15
N SER A 96 -9.52 -7.35 6.84
CA SER A 96 -9.16 -7.71 5.46
C SER A 96 -10.36 -7.81 4.52
N SER A 97 -11.45 -8.39 5.00
CA SER A 97 -12.69 -8.53 4.22
C SER A 97 -13.30 -7.17 3.83
N VAL A 98 -13.11 -6.12 4.64
CA VAL A 98 -13.59 -4.77 4.35
C VAL A 98 -12.75 -4.13 3.26
N GLY A 99 -11.42 -4.27 3.34
CA GLY A 99 -10.51 -3.80 2.29
C GLY A 99 -10.81 -4.46 0.95
N ILE A 100 -11.08 -5.77 0.96
CA ILE A 100 -11.44 -6.52 -0.25
C ILE A 100 -12.78 -6.04 -0.84
N ARG A 101 -13.80 -5.80 -0.01
CA ARG A 101 -15.08 -5.24 -0.48
C ARG A 101 -14.91 -3.84 -1.09
N ASN A 102 -13.94 -3.07 -0.60
CA ASN A 102 -13.57 -1.76 -1.12
C ASN A 102 -12.61 -1.83 -2.33
N GLY A 103 -12.43 -3.00 -2.94
CA GLY A 103 -11.71 -3.18 -4.20
C GLY A 103 -10.23 -3.57 -4.08
N PHE A 104 -9.68 -3.63 -2.86
CA PHE A 104 -8.28 -4.02 -2.67
C PHE A 104 -8.06 -5.54 -2.77
N SER A 105 -6.92 -5.93 -3.31
CA SER A 105 -6.28 -7.20 -2.98
C SER A 105 -5.50 -7.07 -1.67
N TRP A 106 -5.47 -8.13 -0.87
CA TRP A 106 -4.84 -8.11 0.45
C TRP A 106 -3.58 -8.99 0.51
N GLY A 107 -2.47 -8.44 1.03
CA GLY A 107 -1.17 -9.12 1.12
C GLY A 107 -1.17 -10.35 2.05
N GLY A 108 -2.11 -10.43 2.99
CA GLY A 108 -2.32 -11.64 3.82
C GLY A 108 -2.75 -12.88 3.02
N ASN A 109 -3.28 -12.71 1.80
CA ASN A 109 -3.66 -13.79 0.90
C ASN A 109 -2.51 -14.32 0.03
N TRP A 110 -1.32 -13.71 0.08
CA TRP A 110 -0.19 -14.17 -0.73
C TRP A 110 0.29 -15.56 -0.30
N LYS A 111 0.68 -16.38 -1.28
CA LYS A 111 1.15 -17.77 -1.03
C LYS A 111 2.48 -17.83 -0.27
N LYS A 112 3.32 -16.81 -0.42
CA LYS A 112 4.63 -16.68 0.22
C LYS A 112 4.79 -15.23 0.68
N GLN A 113 5.58 -15.01 1.73
CA GLN A 113 5.92 -13.68 2.25
C GLN A 113 4.66 -12.84 2.51
N LYS A 114 3.68 -13.41 3.21
CA LYS A 114 2.44 -12.72 3.58
C LYS A 114 2.74 -11.39 4.24
N ASP A 115 2.03 -10.36 3.80
CA ASP A 115 2.16 -9.00 4.30
C ASP A 115 0.78 -8.53 4.77
N TYR A 116 0.50 -8.72 6.06
CA TYR A 116 -0.84 -8.49 6.62
C TYR A 116 -1.27 -7.01 6.62
N PRO A 117 -0.39 -6.02 6.82
CA PRO A 117 -0.76 -4.61 6.68
C PRO A 117 -1.10 -4.18 5.25
N HIS A 118 -0.62 -4.90 4.23
CA HIS A 118 -0.59 -4.44 2.84
C HIS A 118 -1.89 -4.68 2.07
N PHE A 119 -2.36 -3.65 1.37
CA PHE A 119 -3.51 -3.69 0.46
C PHE A 119 -3.16 -2.98 -0.85
N GLU A 120 -3.53 -3.55 -2.00
CA GLU A 120 -3.22 -3.00 -3.33
C GLU A 120 -4.36 -3.10 -4.34
N ILE A 121 -4.43 -2.15 -5.27
CA ILE A 121 -5.29 -2.20 -6.46
C ILE A 121 -4.38 -2.13 -7.68
N THR A 122 -4.33 -3.20 -8.47
CA THR A 122 -3.35 -3.32 -9.56
C THR A 122 -3.90 -2.92 -10.93
N PHE A 123 -5.22 -2.76 -11.05
CA PHE A 123 -5.93 -2.60 -12.33
C PHE A 123 -5.58 -3.68 -13.37
N GLY A 124 -5.18 -4.87 -12.91
CA GLY A 124 -4.75 -5.97 -13.78
C GLY A 124 -3.29 -5.91 -14.26
N TYR A 125 -2.57 -4.82 -14.00
CA TYR A 125 -1.17 -4.68 -14.36
C TYR A 125 -0.25 -5.43 -13.41
N LYS A 126 0.83 -5.98 -13.96
CA LYS A 126 2.01 -6.41 -13.22
C LYS A 126 2.89 -5.20 -12.91
N ALA A 127 3.63 -5.26 -11.81
CA ALA A 127 4.59 -4.22 -11.46
C ALA A 127 5.64 -3.95 -12.56
N SER A 128 6.01 -4.96 -13.36
CA SER A 128 6.89 -4.79 -14.52
C SER A 128 6.30 -3.94 -15.64
N GLU A 129 4.98 -4.06 -15.87
CA GLU A 129 4.26 -3.27 -16.89
C GLU A 129 4.12 -1.83 -16.42
N LEU A 130 3.82 -1.62 -15.13
CA LEU A 130 3.81 -0.28 -14.52
C LEU A 130 5.19 0.39 -14.60
N LEU A 131 6.28 -0.37 -14.37
CA LEU A 131 7.64 0.15 -14.50
C LEU A 131 7.97 0.54 -15.95
N GLU A 132 7.51 -0.24 -16.93
CA GLU A 132 7.68 0.08 -18.33
C GLU A 132 6.97 1.39 -18.70
N LYS A 133 5.69 1.53 -18.30
CA LYS A 133 4.91 2.76 -18.49
C LYS A 133 5.59 3.97 -17.84
N TYR A 134 6.05 3.82 -16.59
CA TYR A 134 6.79 4.86 -15.86
C TYR A 134 8.04 5.31 -16.63
N ASN A 135 8.85 4.37 -17.12
CA ASN A 135 10.08 4.67 -17.85
C ASN A 135 9.83 5.32 -19.23
N LYS A 136 8.67 5.05 -19.84
CA LYS A 136 8.23 5.72 -21.08
C LYS A 136 7.64 7.10 -20.83
N GLY A 137 7.40 7.48 -19.58
CA GLY A 137 6.74 8.73 -19.24
C GLY A 137 5.25 8.72 -19.56
N GLU A 138 4.60 7.54 -19.55
CA GLU A 138 3.14 7.39 -19.70
C GLU A 138 2.44 7.80 -18.39
N LEU A 139 2.60 9.08 -18.06
CA LEU A 139 2.12 9.71 -16.83
C LEU A 139 1.15 10.84 -17.16
N ASP A 140 0.16 11.04 -16.29
CA ASP A 140 -0.71 12.21 -16.35
C ASP A 140 0.02 13.50 -15.91
N ASN A 141 -0.70 14.62 -15.92
CA ASN A 141 -0.15 15.93 -15.53
C ASN A 141 0.22 16.04 -14.04
N GLU A 142 -0.23 15.09 -13.20
CA GLU A 142 0.09 15.00 -11.78
C GLU A 142 1.24 14.00 -11.50
N GLY A 143 1.71 13.28 -12.53
CA GLY A 143 2.81 12.32 -12.44
C GLY A 143 2.39 10.89 -12.09
N TYR A 144 1.11 10.54 -12.26
CA TYR A 144 0.58 9.20 -12.03
C TYR A 144 0.47 8.38 -13.33
N ILE A 145 0.55 7.06 -13.23
CA ILE A 145 0.48 6.14 -14.38
C ILE A 145 -0.88 6.26 -15.07
N ILE A 146 -0.87 6.42 -16.40
CA ILE A 146 -2.10 6.34 -17.19
C ILE A 146 -2.45 4.86 -17.44
N PHE A 147 -3.62 4.44 -16.96
CA PHE A 147 -4.20 3.13 -17.27
C PHE A 147 -4.93 3.16 -18.62
N ASP A 148 -5.00 2.01 -19.28
CA ASP A 148 -5.65 1.83 -20.58
C ASP A 148 -7.17 1.59 -20.46
#